data_AF-A0A2H9L1F1-F1
#
_entry.id   AF-A0A2H9L1F1-F1
#
_cell.length_a   1.000
_cell.length_b   1.000
_cell.length_c   1.000
_cell.angle_alpha   90.00
_cell.angle_beta   90.00
_cell.angle_gamma   90.00
#
_symmetry.space_group_name_H-M   'P 1'
#
loop_
_entity.id
_entity.type
_entity.pdbx_description
1 polymer ?
#
loop_
_entity_poly.entity_id
_entity_poly.type
_entity_poly.pdbx_seq_one_letter_code
_entity_poly.pdbx_strand_id
1 'polypeptide(L)'
;MKGYMKIVHRHNRVAYAGILPQGLAVVHLNRKLAASDVAAAAKSLGLRVSPHPPKRSRRVDVRDAKGNLVATVVGNDLVLLPSHQKNRDLTINFVNALLKRKR
;
A
#
# COMPACT_ATOMS: atom_id res chain seq x y z
N MET A 1 -5.37 12.57 -4.54
CA MET A 1 -4.68 11.34 -5.01
C MET A 1 -4.26 11.37 -6.48
N LYS A 2 -5.05 11.90 -7.43
CA LYS A 2 -4.71 11.92 -8.88
C LYS A 2 -3.29 12.41 -9.21
N GLY A 3 -2.87 13.57 -8.68
CA GLY A 3 -1.52 14.10 -8.89
C GLY A 3 -0.41 13.21 -8.32
N TYR A 4 -0.62 12.64 -7.14
CA TYR A 4 0.34 11.74 -6.51
C TYR A 4 0.53 10.43 -7.30
N MET A 5 -0.55 9.85 -7.82
CA MET A 5 -0.46 8.63 -8.65
C MET A 5 0.37 8.85 -9.92
N LYS A 6 0.28 10.03 -10.56
CA LYS A 6 1.13 10.39 -11.71
C LYS A 6 2.62 10.39 -11.36
N ILE A 7 2.97 10.85 -10.15
CA ILE A 7 4.36 10.87 -9.66
C ILE A 7 4.83 9.45 -9.34
N VAL A 8 4.02 8.68 -8.61
CA VAL A 8 4.31 7.30 -8.23
C VAL A 8 4.51 6.41 -9.46
N HIS A 9 3.69 6.60 -10.50
CA HIS A 9 3.81 5.84 -11.74
C HIS A 9 5.18 5.99 -12.42
N ARG A 10 5.84 7.15 -12.28
CA ARG A 10 7.19 7.38 -12.85
C ARG A 10 8.30 6.68 -12.08
N HIS A 11 8.02 6.07 -10.94
CA HIS A 11 9.02 5.36 -10.16
C HIS A 11 9.32 4.00 -10.80
N ASN A 12 10.59 3.68 -11.07
CA ASN A 12 11.02 2.43 -11.73
C ASN A 12 10.55 1.12 -11.03
N ARG A 13 10.02 1.22 -9.81
CA ARG A 13 9.54 0.09 -9.00
C ARG A 13 8.03 -0.13 -9.12
N VAL A 14 7.35 0.72 -9.89
CA VAL A 14 5.90 0.71 -10.07
C VAL A 14 5.62 0.27 -11.49
N ALA A 15 4.88 -0.83 -11.64
CA ALA A 15 4.36 -1.30 -12.92
C ALA A 15 3.25 -0.37 -13.40
N TYR A 16 2.34 -0.05 -12.48
CA TYR A 16 1.16 0.73 -12.77
C TYR A 16 0.69 1.45 -11.51
N ALA A 17 0.23 2.70 -11.65
CA ALA A 17 -0.45 3.39 -10.57
C ALA A 17 -1.64 4.17 -11.12
N GLY A 18 -2.79 4.06 -10.47
CA GLY A 18 -4.04 4.61 -11.00
C GLY A 18 -5.12 4.73 -9.96
N ILE A 19 -6.28 5.21 -10.39
CA ILE A 19 -7.50 5.26 -9.60
C ILE A 19 -8.56 4.45 -10.35
N LEU A 20 -9.11 3.44 -9.70
CA LEU A 20 -10.19 2.63 -10.23
C LEU A 20 -11.52 3.41 -10.19
N PRO A 21 -12.52 3.02 -11.02
CA PRO A 21 -13.83 3.67 -11.05
C PRO A 21 -14.53 3.73 -9.70
N GLN A 22 -14.29 2.77 -8.79
CA GLN A 22 -14.82 2.79 -7.42
C GLN A 22 -14.08 3.79 -6.49
N GLY A 23 -13.23 4.66 -7.03
CA GLY A 23 -12.40 5.61 -6.29
C GLY A 23 -11.14 5.01 -5.68
N LEU A 24 -10.99 3.69 -5.60
CA LEU A 24 -9.81 3.03 -5.05
C LEU A 24 -8.55 3.42 -5.83
N ALA A 25 -7.55 3.99 -5.15
CA ALA A 25 -6.22 4.11 -5.76
C ALA A 25 -5.48 2.79 -5.68
N VAL A 26 -4.70 2.51 -6.70
CA VAL A 26 -3.97 1.26 -6.86
C VAL A 26 -2.54 1.60 -7.24
N VAL A 27 -1.60 0.91 -6.61
CA VAL A 27 -0.18 0.94 -6.96
C VAL A 27 0.26 -0.51 -7.11
N HIS A 28 0.52 -0.92 -8.35
CA HIS A 28 1.10 -2.21 -8.69
C HIS A 28 2.61 -2.05 -8.82
N LEU A 29 3.35 -2.87 -8.08
CA LEU A 29 4.81 -2.85 -8.06
C LEU A 29 5.37 -3.80 -9.12
N ASN A 30 6.49 -3.42 -9.73
CA ASN A 30 7.25 -4.28 -10.67
C ASN A 30 7.91 -5.49 -9.99
N ARG A 31 7.67 -5.70 -8.69
CA ARG A 31 8.26 -6.78 -7.90
C ARG A 31 7.29 -7.25 -6.84
N LYS A 32 7.48 -8.49 -6.40
CA LYS A 32 6.83 -9.01 -5.20
C LYS A 32 7.59 -8.55 -3.96
N LEU A 33 6.87 -7.95 -3.02
CA LEU A 33 7.33 -7.59 -1.69
C LEU A 33 7.48 -8.86 -0.83
N ALA A 34 8.49 -8.88 0.04
CA ALA A 34 8.47 -9.86 1.12
C ALA A 34 7.43 -9.44 2.18
N ALA A 35 6.87 -10.41 2.92
CA ALA A 35 5.98 -10.09 4.04
C ALA A 35 6.68 -9.19 5.08
N SER A 36 8.00 -9.34 5.24
CA SER A 36 8.86 -8.50 6.08
C SER A 36 8.97 -7.05 5.59
N ASP A 37 8.81 -6.79 4.29
CA ASP A 37 8.84 -5.43 3.73
C ASP A 37 7.59 -4.65 4.09
N VAL A 38 6.42 -5.31 3.96
CA VAL A 38 5.14 -4.74 4.35
C VAL A 38 5.13 -4.47 5.86
N ALA A 39 5.56 -5.45 6.66
CA ALA A 39 5.63 -5.34 8.11
C ALA A 39 6.56 -4.19 8.56
N ALA A 40 7.72 -4.04 7.94
CA ALA A 40 8.65 -3.00 8.31
C ALA A 40 8.24 -1.61 7.84
N ALA A 41 7.67 -1.48 6.64
CA ALA A 41 7.11 -0.22 6.16
C ALA A 41 5.98 0.24 7.09
N ALA A 42 5.09 -0.68 7.49
CA ALA A 42 4.05 -0.39 8.46
C ALA A 42 4.63 -0.02 9.84
N LYS A 43 5.59 -0.78 10.35
CA LYS A 43 6.25 -0.51 11.64
C LYS A 43 6.91 0.88 11.67
N SER A 44 7.56 1.30 10.58
CA SER A 44 8.20 2.62 10.49
C SER A 44 7.22 3.80 10.59
N LEU A 45 5.93 3.54 10.37
CA LEU A 45 4.84 4.52 10.41
C LEU A 45 3.88 4.30 11.59
N GLY A 46 4.21 3.39 12.52
CA GLY A 46 3.33 3.03 13.63
C GLY A 46 2.03 2.33 13.19
N LEU A 47 2.01 1.74 11.99
CA LEU A 47 0.85 1.04 11.43
C LEU A 47 0.85 -0.43 11.85
N ARG A 48 -0.34 -0.98 12.00
CA ARG A 48 -0.58 -2.39 12.31
C ARG A 48 -0.85 -3.17 11.03
N VAL A 49 -0.31 -4.39 10.98
CA VAL A 49 -0.45 -5.29 9.83
C VAL A 49 -1.31 -6.48 10.25
N SER A 50 -2.41 -6.71 9.55
CA SER A 50 -3.34 -7.80 9.81
C SER A 50 -3.50 -8.66 8.57
N PRO A 51 -3.04 -9.92 8.57
CA PRO A 51 -3.28 -10.82 7.46
C PRO A 51 -4.78 -11.16 7.38
N HIS A 52 -5.33 -11.12 6.17
CA HIS A 52 -6.74 -11.44 5.95
C HIS A 52 -6.92 -12.97 5.85
N PRO A 53 -7.89 -13.58 6.58
CA PRO A 53 -8.22 -14.99 6.39
C PRO A 53 -8.93 -15.20 5.03
N PRO A 54 -8.70 -16.32 4.33
CA PRO A 54 -7.77 -17.40 4.66
C PRO A 54 -6.30 -16.99 4.39
N LYS A 55 -5.35 -17.54 5.16
CA LYS A 55 -3.89 -17.28 5.04
C LYS A 55 -3.34 -17.43 3.61
N ARG A 56 -3.98 -18.24 2.76
CA ARG A 56 -3.62 -18.43 1.35
C ARG A 56 -3.88 -17.21 0.46
N SER A 57 -4.74 -16.28 0.86
CA SER A 57 -5.14 -15.13 0.03
C SER A 57 -4.00 -14.14 -0.27
N ARG A 58 -2.86 -14.23 0.46
CA ARG A 58 -1.74 -13.26 0.38
C ARG A 58 -2.22 -11.81 0.48
N ARG A 59 -3.34 -11.62 1.17
CA ARG A 59 -3.94 -10.32 1.42
C ARG A 59 -3.57 -9.88 2.82
N VAL A 60 -3.11 -8.64 2.91
CA VAL A 60 -2.63 -8.04 4.15
C VAL A 60 -3.24 -6.65 4.26
N ASP A 61 -4.04 -6.44 5.29
CA ASP A 61 -4.59 -5.12 5.59
C ASP A 61 -3.62 -4.37 6.51
N VAL A 62 -3.38 -3.11 6.20
CA VAL A 62 -2.55 -2.20 6.98
C VAL A 62 -3.48 -1.16 7.60
N ARG A 63 -3.46 -1.05 8.93
CA ARG A 63 -4.36 -0.19 9.70
C ARG A 63 -3.59 0.80 10.56
N ASP A 64 -4.17 1.95 10.82
CA ASP A 64 -3.63 2.92 11.78
C ASP A 64 -3.90 2.49 13.24
N ALA A 65 -3.40 3.28 14.20
CA ALA A 65 -3.61 3.04 15.63
C ALA A 65 -5.09 3.10 16.06
N LYS A 66 -5.93 3.80 15.29
CA LYS A 66 -7.38 3.94 15.52
C LYS A 66 -8.18 2.79 14.86
N GLY A 67 -7.51 1.87 14.18
CA GLY A 67 -8.13 0.75 13.48
C GLY A 67 -8.66 1.08 12.09
N ASN A 68 -8.43 2.29 11.57
CA ASN A 68 -8.81 2.63 10.20
C ASN A 68 -7.90 1.90 9.23
N LEU A 69 -8.47 1.32 8.17
CA LEU A 69 -7.69 0.82 7.04
C LEU A 69 -6.86 1.97 6.47
N VAL A 70 -5.62 1.73 6.06
CA VAL A 70 -4.73 2.70 5.39
C VAL A 70 -4.40 2.20 3.99
N ALA A 71 -4.12 0.90 3.87
CA ALA A 71 -3.85 0.21 2.62
C ALA A 71 -4.17 -1.28 2.74
N THR A 72 -4.41 -1.94 1.63
CA THR A 72 -4.48 -3.39 1.52
C THR A 72 -3.46 -3.85 0.50
N VAL A 73 -2.53 -4.73 0.89
CA VAL A 73 -1.59 -5.37 0.00
C VAL A 73 -2.15 -6.72 -0.44
N VAL A 74 -2.21 -6.98 -1.74
CA VAL A 74 -2.72 -8.21 -2.35
C VAL A 74 -1.62 -8.82 -3.22
N GLY A 75 -1.45 -10.14 -3.16
CA GLY A 75 -0.48 -10.84 -4.02
C GLY A 75 1.00 -10.54 -3.73
N ASN A 76 1.26 -9.72 -2.71
CA ASN A 76 2.54 -9.10 -2.35
C ASN A 76 3.08 -8.05 -3.33
N ASP A 77 2.34 -7.63 -4.34
CA ASP A 77 2.80 -6.68 -5.36
C ASP A 77 1.77 -5.59 -5.65
N LEU A 78 0.50 -5.83 -5.34
CA LEU A 78 -0.58 -4.88 -5.54
C LEU A 78 -0.92 -4.18 -4.22
N VAL A 79 -0.88 -2.85 -4.20
CA VAL A 79 -1.28 -2.04 -3.05
C VAL A 79 -2.54 -1.27 -3.39
N LEU A 80 -3.63 -1.58 -2.69
CA LEU A 80 -4.93 -0.94 -2.76
C LEU A 80 -5.03 0.14 -1.67
N LEU A 81 -5.45 1.33 -2.07
CA LEU A 81 -5.49 2.52 -1.24
C LEU A 81 -6.93 3.06 -1.28
N PRO A 82 -7.68 3.04 -0.16
CA PRO A 82 -9.08 3.47 -0.18
C PRO A 82 -9.18 4.96 -0.54
N SER A 83 -10.16 5.35 -1.38
CA SER A 83 -10.31 6.73 -1.85
C SER A 83 -10.71 7.71 -0.73
N HIS A 84 -11.58 7.23 0.17
CA HIS A 84 -12.28 8.02 1.17
C HIS A 84 -11.50 8.14 2.48
N GLN A 85 -10.17 8.00 2.43
CA GLN A 85 -9.33 8.00 3.62
C GLN A 85 -9.32 9.40 4.26
N LYS A 86 -9.76 9.46 5.53
CA LYS A 86 -9.42 10.56 6.45
C LYS A 86 -7.90 10.73 6.63
N ASN A 87 -7.10 9.72 6.23
CA ASN A 87 -5.66 9.62 6.45
C ASN A 87 -4.85 9.51 5.14
N ARG A 88 -5.16 10.37 4.16
CA ARG A 88 -4.47 10.44 2.86
C ARG A 88 -2.94 10.51 2.97
N ASP A 89 -2.42 11.25 3.95
CA ASP A 89 -0.97 11.40 4.12
C ASP A 89 -0.30 10.13 4.62
N LEU A 90 -0.96 9.37 5.51
CA LEU A 90 -0.45 8.06 5.95
C LEU A 90 -0.41 7.06 4.79
N THR A 91 -1.43 7.06 3.93
CA THR A 91 -1.48 6.24 2.73
C THR A 91 -0.33 6.57 1.78
N ILE A 92 -0.04 7.86 1.56
CA ILE A 92 1.09 8.33 0.75
C ILE A 92 2.42 7.91 1.38
N ASN A 93 2.59 8.14 2.69
CA ASN A 93 3.80 7.81 3.43
C ASN A 93 4.07 6.30 3.42
N PHE A 94 3.03 5.48 3.51
CA PHE A 94 3.14 4.03 3.42
C PHE A 94 3.64 3.58 2.05
N VAL A 95 3.07 4.11 0.96
CA VAL A 95 3.56 3.81 -0.41
C VAL A 95 5.02 4.26 -0.57
N ASN A 96 5.37 5.44 -0.08
CA ASN A 96 6.75 5.93 -0.13
C ASN A 96 7.72 5.04 0.67
N ALA A 97 7.31 4.53 1.84
CA ALA A 97 8.11 3.60 2.63
C ALA A 97 8.37 2.28 1.87
N LEU A 98 7.36 1.75 1.18
CA LEU A 98 7.50 0.57 0.31
C LEU A 98 8.45 0.83 -0.88
N LEU A 99 8.37 2.02 -1.47
CA LEU A 99 9.17 2.39 -2.63
C LEU A 99 10.62 2.73 -2.27
N LYS A 100 10.89 3.31 -1.09
CA LYS A 100 12.25 3.65 -0.63
C LYS A 100 13.08 2.43 -0.28
N ARG A 101 12.47 1.35 0.21
CA ARG A 101 13.19 0.14 0.63
C ARG A 101 13.91 -0.55 -0.54
N LYS A 102 15.22 -0.31 -0.66
CA LYS A 102 16.13 -1.16 -1.44
C LYS A 102 16.20 -2.52 -0.72
N ARG A 103 16.09 -3.59 -1.50
CA ARG A 103 16.52 -4.91 -1.05
C ARG A 103 18.03 -4.98 -1.23
#